data_AF-A0AAN6I4I9-F1
#
_entry.id   AF-A0AAN6I4I9-F1
#
_cell.length_a   1.000
_cell.length_b   1.000
_cell.length_c   1.000
_cell.angle_alpha   90.00
_cell.angle_beta   90.00
_cell.angle_gamma   90.00
#
_symmetry.space_group_name_H-M   'P 1'
#
loop_
_entity.id
_entity.type
_entity.pdbx_description
1 polymer ?
#
loop_
_entity_poly.entity_id
_entity_poly.type
_entity_poly.pdbx_seq_one_letter_code
_entity_poly.pdbx_strand_id
1 'polypeptide(L)'
;MKRCLGTTAKGERCKIVLKHEAYCKYHRNQQAGPNGKAGYVYIFTLKHLIEFSPKKQTWLRQADPNSENQINFAQTSAFDPKRHILIKVGYTTQRVRRRLSQWRERCKQDFQLITPETIDRVVSSNRDKLADLMERLKSLSLRSYKKYDYNEQAFKASNAFRSEQLVHAQLGSLFGSGRLYCDGCKTANSGVHKEWFLVPRKDVRNIMRMIDRLVE
;
A
#
# COMPACT_ATOMS: atom_id res chain seq x y z
N MET A 1 2.77 12.13 -27.55
CA MET A 1 3.91 12.49 -26.69
C MET A 1 3.67 11.92 -25.30
N LYS A 2 4.67 11.29 -24.66
CA LYS A 2 4.52 10.65 -23.33
C LYS A 2 5.38 11.39 -22.30
N ARG A 3 4.88 11.57 -21.08
CA ARG A 3 5.68 12.16 -19.98
C ARG A 3 6.70 11.14 -19.48
N CYS A 4 7.88 11.62 -19.09
CA CYS A 4 8.93 10.83 -18.46
C CYS A 4 8.39 10.07 -17.24
N LEU A 5 8.70 8.79 -17.14
CA LEU A 5 8.26 7.92 -16.05
C LEU A 5 9.10 8.06 -14.77
N GLY A 6 10.23 8.76 -14.83
CA GLY A 6 11.12 8.96 -13.68
C GLY A 6 10.54 9.84 -12.56
N THR A 7 11.04 9.63 -11.36
CA THR A 7 10.67 10.35 -10.13
C THR A 7 11.83 11.25 -9.68
N THR A 8 11.55 12.50 -9.36
CA THR A 8 12.56 13.44 -8.88
C THR A 8 13.05 13.07 -7.47
N ALA A 9 14.16 13.66 -7.03
CA ALA A 9 14.66 13.49 -5.65
C ALA A 9 13.63 13.88 -4.57
N LYS A 10 12.62 14.68 -4.93
CA LYS A 10 11.50 15.10 -4.05
C LYS A 10 10.31 14.14 -4.09
N GLY A 11 10.41 13.02 -4.80
CA GLY A 11 9.32 12.04 -4.94
C GLY A 11 8.20 12.48 -5.89
N GLU A 12 8.45 13.47 -6.75
CA GLU A 12 7.46 13.97 -7.70
C GLU A 12 7.67 13.38 -9.10
N ARG A 13 6.61 13.26 -9.88
CA ARG A 13 6.71 12.75 -11.26
C ARG A 13 7.42 13.75 -12.16
N CYS A 14 8.37 13.26 -12.95
CA CYS A 14 9.12 14.11 -13.88
C CYS A 14 8.17 14.76 -14.91
N LYS A 15 8.30 16.08 -15.07
CA LYS A 15 7.44 16.88 -15.95
C LYS A 15 7.93 16.92 -17.41
N ILE A 16 9.09 16.33 -17.71
CA ILE A 16 9.70 16.35 -19.05
C ILE A 16 8.86 15.47 -19.99
N VAL A 17 8.50 16.01 -21.17
CA VAL A 17 7.74 15.32 -22.21
C VAL A 17 8.68 14.76 -23.27
N LEU A 18 8.48 13.50 -23.65
CA LEU A 18 9.33 12.75 -24.57
C LEU A 18 8.52 12.31 -25.80
N LYS A 19 9.19 12.29 -26.96
CA LYS A 19 8.60 11.85 -28.24
C LYS A 19 8.57 10.32 -28.36
N HIS A 20 9.65 9.63 -27.98
CA HIS A 20 9.80 8.18 -28.17
C HIS A 20 10.29 7.41 -26.92
N GLU A 21 11.06 8.04 -26.04
CA GLU A 21 11.62 7.37 -24.85
C GLU A 21 10.67 7.41 -23.63
N ALA A 22 10.83 6.45 -22.72
CA ALA A 22 10.09 6.40 -21.46
C ALA A 22 10.72 7.25 -20.34
N TYR A 23 12.03 7.50 -20.40
CA TYR A 23 12.79 8.25 -19.39
C TYR A 23 13.61 9.35 -20.05
N CYS A 24 13.73 10.52 -19.40
CA CYS A 24 14.57 11.61 -19.90
C CYS A 24 16.04 11.38 -19.53
N LYS A 25 16.97 12.16 -20.10
CA LYS A 25 18.41 12.06 -19.81
C LYS A 25 18.74 12.07 -18.30
N TYR A 26 18.00 12.81 -17.48
CA TYR A 26 18.20 12.90 -16.03
C TYR A 26 17.68 11.68 -15.25
N HIS A 27 16.76 10.92 -15.84
CA HIS A 27 16.18 9.72 -15.25
C HIS A 27 16.51 8.46 -16.05
N ARG A 28 17.53 8.51 -16.93
CA ARG A 28 17.99 7.34 -17.69
C ARG A 28 18.50 6.24 -16.76
N ASN A 29 19.08 6.61 -15.62
CA ASN A 29 19.48 5.66 -14.58
C ASN A 29 18.28 5.02 -13.86
N GLN A 30 17.09 5.61 -13.98
CA GLN A 30 15.84 5.02 -13.48
C GLN A 30 15.17 4.11 -14.52
N GLN A 31 15.63 4.14 -15.78
CA GLN A 31 15.23 3.18 -16.81
C GLN A 31 15.65 1.75 -16.43
N ALA A 32 16.76 1.61 -15.69
CA ALA A 32 17.20 0.36 -15.07
C ALA A 32 16.70 0.17 -13.62
N GLY A 33 15.91 1.11 -13.09
CA GLY A 33 15.70 1.29 -11.65
C GLY A 33 17.02 1.58 -10.91
N PRO A 34 16.97 1.93 -9.62
CA PRO A 34 18.18 1.90 -8.79
C PRO A 34 18.68 0.44 -8.71
N ASN A 35 19.55 0.03 -9.64
CA ASN A 35 20.09 -1.32 -9.82
C ASN A 35 19.10 -2.42 -9.42
N GLY A 36 18.00 -2.63 -10.16
CA GLY A 36 16.94 -3.62 -9.87
C GLY A 36 17.25 -4.63 -8.77
N LYS A 37 17.14 -4.20 -7.50
CA LYS A 37 17.61 -5.00 -6.38
C LYS A 37 16.51 -5.93 -5.97
N ALA A 38 16.88 -7.18 -5.78
CA ALA A 38 16.02 -8.14 -5.15
C ALA A 38 15.61 -7.63 -3.76
N GLY A 39 14.38 -7.94 -3.38
CA GLY A 39 13.82 -7.50 -2.13
C GLY A 39 12.39 -7.98 -1.96
N TYR A 40 11.63 -7.22 -1.19
CA TYR A 40 10.29 -7.58 -0.78
C TYR A 40 9.31 -6.45 -1.05
N VAL A 41 8.13 -6.82 -1.56
CA VAL A 41 6.93 -5.98 -1.61
C VAL A 41 5.99 -6.47 -0.52
N TYR A 42 5.56 -5.57 0.37
CA TYR A 42 4.76 -5.92 1.53
C TYR A 42 3.58 -4.96 1.70
N ILE A 43 2.51 -5.46 2.31
CA ILE A 43 1.28 -4.72 2.55
C ILE A 43 1.16 -4.49 4.05
N PHE A 44 0.81 -3.28 4.45
CA PHE A 44 0.59 -2.95 5.84
C PHE A 44 -0.56 -1.96 6.00
N THR A 45 -1.04 -1.87 7.23
CA THR A 45 -2.13 -0.99 7.65
C THR A 45 -1.90 -0.55 9.10
N LEU A 46 -2.80 0.27 9.63
CA LEU A 46 -2.83 0.63 11.04
C LEU A 46 -3.34 -0.57 11.85
N LYS A 47 -2.68 -0.88 12.97
CA LYS A 47 -2.92 -2.10 13.76
C LYS A 47 -4.39 -2.30 14.14
N HIS A 48 -5.06 -1.24 14.59
CA HIS A 48 -6.47 -1.28 14.98
C HIS A 48 -7.43 -1.63 13.84
N LEU A 49 -7.01 -1.49 12.57
CA LEU A 49 -7.84 -1.80 11.41
C LEU A 49 -7.86 -3.30 11.05
N ILE A 50 -6.94 -4.11 11.59
CA ILE A 50 -6.90 -5.57 11.38
C ILE A 50 -7.76 -6.32 12.40
N GLU A 51 -8.17 -5.67 13.48
CA GLU A 51 -9.02 -6.27 14.50
C GLU A 51 -10.36 -6.74 13.90
N PHE A 52 -10.92 -7.81 14.46
CA PHE A 52 -12.19 -8.40 14.01
C PHE A 52 -13.36 -7.41 14.08
N SER A 53 -13.34 -6.52 15.08
CA SER A 53 -14.28 -5.43 15.25
C SER A 53 -13.51 -4.12 15.36
N PRO A 54 -13.00 -3.57 14.24
CA PRO A 54 -12.14 -2.41 14.24
C PRO A 54 -12.91 -1.21 14.77
N LYS A 55 -12.38 -0.57 15.82
CA LYS A 55 -13.02 0.59 16.43
C LYS A 55 -12.72 1.86 15.63
N LYS A 56 -13.71 2.75 15.52
CA LYS A 56 -13.50 4.11 15.01
C LYS A 56 -12.49 4.81 15.92
N GLN A 57 -11.55 5.51 15.30
CA GLN A 57 -10.58 6.34 15.98
C GLN A 57 -10.89 7.79 15.65
N THR A 58 -11.00 8.65 16.66
CA THR A 58 -11.35 10.08 16.47
C THR A 58 -10.29 10.86 15.70
N TRP A 59 -9.02 10.41 15.80
CA TRP A 59 -7.88 11.00 15.10
C TRP A 59 -7.77 10.58 13.64
N LEU A 60 -8.39 9.45 13.24
CA LEU A 60 -8.37 8.98 11.85
C LEU A 60 -9.65 9.45 11.15
N ARG A 61 -9.53 10.45 10.27
CA ARG A 61 -10.68 11.09 9.60
C ARG A 61 -10.53 11.04 8.09
N GLN A 62 -11.66 11.04 7.39
CA GLN A 62 -11.72 11.14 5.94
C GLN A 62 -12.13 12.54 5.53
N ALA A 63 -11.45 13.10 4.54
CA ALA A 63 -11.67 14.45 4.03
C ALA A 63 -11.46 14.47 2.52
N ASP A 64 -12.13 15.38 1.83
CA ASP A 64 -11.86 15.64 0.42
C ASP A 64 -10.47 16.27 0.24
N PRO A 65 -9.81 16.04 -0.92
CA PRO A 65 -8.51 16.65 -1.18
C PRO A 65 -8.61 18.19 -1.21
N ASN A 66 -7.71 18.88 -0.51
CA ASN A 66 -7.54 20.32 -0.64
C ASN A 66 -6.08 20.70 -0.96
N SER A 67 -5.90 21.92 -1.47
CA SER A 67 -4.59 22.46 -1.88
C SER A 67 -3.62 22.60 -0.71
N GLU A 68 -4.13 22.97 0.47
CA GLU A 68 -3.33 23.29 1.66
C GLU A 68 -2.96 22.08 2.50
N ASN A 69 -3.51 20.91 2.15
CA ASN A 69 -3.36 19.69 2.93
C ASN A 69 -3.74 19.89 4.42
N GLN A 70 -4.91 20.47 4.68
CA GLN A 70 -5.40 20.69 6.04
C GLN A 70 -6.70 19.91 6.29
N ILE A 71 -6.83 19.24 7.42
CA ILE A 71 -8.09 18.61 7.81
C ILE A 71 -8.92 19.61 8.60
N ASN A 72 -10.10 19.97 8.10
CA ASN A 72 -11.09 20.67 8.91
C ASN A 72 -11.83 19.65 9.79
N PHE A 73 -11.53 19.65 11.09
CA PHE A 73 -12.12 18.73 12.05
C PHE A 73 -13.62 18.99 12.29
N ALA A 74 -14.14 20.19 11.98
CA ALA A 74 -15.56 20.50 12.09
C ALA A 74 -16.38 19.95 10.91
N GLN A 75 -15.76 19.77 9.75
CA GLN A 75 -16.44 19.38 8.50
C GLN A 75 -16.19 17.93 8.08
N THR A 76 -15.31 17.21 8.77
CA THR A 76 -14.93 15.84 8.43
C THR A 76 -15.56 14.86 9.42
N SER A 77 -15.73 13.59 9.05
CA SER A 77 -16.15 12.55 9.99
C SER A 77 -15.00 11.59 10.30
N ALA A 78 -15.05 10.97 11.48
CA ALA A 78 -14.16 9.85 11.79
C ALA A 78 -14.33 8.76 10.74
N PHE A 79 -13.22 8.16 10.32
CA PHE A 79 -13.19 7.07 9.37
C PHE A 79 -14.00 5.89 9.91
N ASP A 80 -14.87 5.31 9.07
CA ASP A 80 -15.63 4.12 9.41
C ASP A 80 -14.93 2.85 8.90
N PRO A 81 -14.29 2.07 9.79
CA PRO A 81 -13.53 0.90 9.39
C PRO A 81 -14.42 -0.33 9.14
N LYS A 82 -15.76 -0.24 9.21
CA LYS A 82 -16.64 -1.44 9.15
C LYS A 82 -16.58 -2.14 7.80
N ARG A 83 -16.59 -1.38 6.70
CA ARG A 83 -16.62 -1.91 5.33
C ARG A 83 -15.32 -1.69 4.56
N HIS A 84 -14.51 -0.73 5.00
CA HIS A 84 -13.27 -0.35 4.34
C HIS A 84 -12.08 -0.46 5.29
N ILE A 85 -10.90 -0.56 4.69
CA ILE A 85 -9.61 -0.56 5.37
C ILE A 85 -8.65 0.33 4.57
N LEU A 86 -7.82 1.09 5.28
CA LEU A 86 -6.72 1.84 4.67
C LEU A 86 -5.51 0.93 4.58
N ILE A 87 -4.99 0.71 3.37
CA ILE A 87 -3.78 -0.09 3.17
C ILE A 87 -2.70 0.76 2.53
N LYS A 88 -1.45 0.40 2.81
CA LYS A 88 -0.28 0.91 2.09
C LYS A 88 0.56 -0.27 1.63
N VAL A 89 1.04 -0.18 0.39
CA VAL A 89 2.04 -1.11 -0.14
C VAL A 89 3.40 -0.41 -0.07
N GLY A 90 4.41 -1.11 0.43
CA GLY A 90 5.78 -0.64 0.44
C GLY A 90 6.72 -1.69 -0.10
N TYR A 91 7.96 -1.28 -0.35
CA TYR A 91 9.04 -2.18 -0.70
C TYR A 91 10.28 -1.98 0.17
N THR A 92 11.14 -2.98 0.20
CA THR A 92 12.45 -2.92 0.87
C THR A 92 13.44 -3.89 0.24
N THR A 93 14.72 -3.54 0.24
CA THR A 93 15.83 -4.45 -0.07
C THR A 93 16.46 -5.06 1.19
N GLN A 94 15.93 -4.71 2.36
CA GLN A 94 16.32 -5.23 3.68
C GLN A 94 15.19 -6.14 4.22
N ARG A 95 15.33 -6.64 5.45
CA ARG A 95 14.23 -7.38 6.13
C ARG A 95 13.00 -6.49 6.32
N VAL A 96 11.82 -7.06 6.09
CA VAL A 96 10.53 -6.34 6.14
C VAL A 96 10.25 -5.84 7.55
N ARG A 97 10.53 -6.66 8.56
CA ARG A 97 10.37 -6.28 9.99
C ARG A 97 11.18 -5.03 10.34
N ARG A 98 12.44 -4.95 9.89
CA ARG A 98 13.31 -3.79 10.13
C ARG A 98 12.75 -2.54 9.48
N ARG A 99 12.28 -2.65 8.23
CA ARG A 99 11.66 -1.53 7.52
C ARG A 99 10.38 -1.05 8.20
N LEU A 100 9.56 -1.98 8.69
CA LEU A 100 8.33 -1.65 9.42
C LEU A 100 8.64 -0.95 10.76
N SER A 101 9.65 -1.40 11.50
CA SER A 101 10.10 -0.73 12.74
C SER A 101 10.54 0.72 12.48
N GLN A 102 11.33 0.96 11.43
CA GLN A 102 11.72 2.33 11.02
C GLN A 102 10.50 3.21 10.73
N TRP A 103 9.47 2.65 10.09
CA TRP A 103 8.22 3.38 9.85
C TRP A 103 7.49 3.70 11.16
N ARG A 104 7.39 2.74 12.09
CA ARG A 104 6.77 2.96 13.40
C ARG A 104 7.50 4.04 14.20
N GLU A 105 8.83 3.98 14.24
CA GLU A 105 9.68 4.95 14.94
C GLU A 105 9.52 6.37 14.39
N ARG A 106 9.41 6.51 13.07
CA ARG A 106 9.25 7.79 12.39
C ARG A 106 7.84 8.36 12.50
N CYS A 107 6.82 7.52 12.34
CA CYS A 107 5.43 8.00 12.32
C CYS A 107 4.81 8.08 13.71
N LYS A 108 5.39 7.41 14.71
CA LYS A 108 4.78 7.19 16.02
C LYS A 108 3.39 6.55 15.91
N GLN A 109 3.22 5.67 14.94
CA GLN A 109 1.97 4.95 14.65
C GLN A 109 2.24 3.45 14.66
N ASP A 110 1.26 2.70 15.16
CA ASP A 110 1.31 1.24 15.16
C ASP A 110 0.86 0.67 13.82
N PHE A 111 1.84 0.21 13.04
CA PHE A 111 1.60 -0.50 11.79
C PHE A 111 1.60 -2.01 11.97
N GLN A 112 0.80 -2.72 11.19
CA GLN A 112 0.73 -4.17 11.15
C GLN A 112 0.73 -4.65 9.70
N LEU A 113 1.47 -5.73 9.43
CA LEU A 113 1.49 -6.38 8.11
C LEU A 113 0.15 -7.08 7.85
N ILE A 114 -0.32 -6.98 6.61
CA ILE A 114 -1.41 -7.81 6.09
C ILE A 114 -0.79 -9.06 5.47
N THR A 115 -1.07 -10.19 6.08
CA THR A 115 -0.59 -11.52 5.69
C THR A 115 -1.75 -12.45 5.34
N PRO A 116 -1.50 -13.59 4.66
CA PRO A 116 -2.52 -14.60 4.37
C PRO A 116 -3.32 -15.02 5.60
N GLU A 117 -2.66 -15.12 6.75
CA GLU A 117 -3.26 -15.50 8.03
C GLU A 117 -4.14 -14.40 8.62
N THR A 118 -3.78 -13.12 8.39
CA THR A 118 -4.56 -11.98 8.90
C THR A 118 -5.75 -11.61 8.03
N ILE A 119 -5.79 -12.02 6.74
CA ILE A 119 -6.89 -11.68 5.83
C ILE A 119 -8.25 -12.07 6.44
N ASP A 120 -8.34 -13.23 7.08
CA ASP A 120 -9.59 -13.72 7.65
C ASP A 120 -10.14 -12.81 8.75
N ARG A 121 -9.25 -12.11 9.45
CA ARG A 121 -9.61 -11.12 10.47
C ARG A 121 -10.07 -9.80 9.84
N VAL A 122 -9.57 -9.50 8.64
CA VAL A 122 -9.93 -8.29 7.90
C VAL A 122 -11.34 -8.39 7.31
N VAL A 123 -11.79 -9.59 6.94
CA VAL A 123 -13.12 -9.83 6.36
C VAL A 123 -14.22 -9.65 7.42
N SER A 124 -15.06 -8.62 7.25
CA SER A 124 -15.91 -8.12 8.34
C SER A 124 -17.35 -8.65 8.35
N SER A 125 -17.92 -9.18 7.26
CA SER A 125 -19.32 -9.65 7.24
C SER A 125 -19.46 -11.16 7.10
N ASN A 126 -20.55 -11.74 7.61
CA ASN A 126 -20.84 -13.17 7.45
C ASN A 126 -21.04 -13.57 5.99
N ARG A 127 -21.61 -12.67 5.18
CA ARG A 127 -21.71 -12.86 3.73
C ARG A 127 -20.34 -12.92 3.09
N ASP A 128 -19.44 -12.01 3.47
CA ASP A 128 -18.08 -12.01 2.96
C ASP A 128 -17.32 -13.24 3.44
N LYS A 129 -17.50 -13.68 4.70
CA LYS A 129 -16.93 -14.92 5.23
C LYS A 129 -17.44 -16.16 4.49
N LEU A 130 -18.72 -16.21 4.13
CA LEU A 130 -19.29 -17.31 3.36
C LEU A 130 -18.76 -17.31 1.93
N ALA A 131 -18.72 -16.14 1.27
CA ALA A 131 -18.10 -16.00 -0.04
C ALA A 131 -16.61 -16.40 -0.01
N ASP A 132 -15.92 -16.03 1.06
CA ASP A 132 -14.53 -16.38 1.32
C ASP A 132 -14.32 -17.89 1.55
N LEU A 133 -15.21 -18.52 2.31
CA LEU A 133 -15.24 -19.96 2.53
C LEU A 133 -15.56 -20.72 1.24
N MET A 134 -16.51 -20.25 0.44
CA MET A 134 -16.84 -20.82 -0.86
C MET A 134 -15.65 -20.71 -1.83
N GLU A 135 -14.97 -19.57 -1.85
CA GLU A 135 -13.70 -19.40 -2.59
C GLU A 135 -12.63 -20.39 -2.11
N ARG A 136 -12.52 -20.64 -0.80
CA ARG A 136 -11.58 -21.62 -0.22
C ARG A 136 -11.89 -23.05 -0.62
N LEU A 137 -13.17 -23.41 -0.62
CA LEU A 137 -13.64 -24.74 -1.01
C LEU A 137 -13.47 -24.97 -2.52
N LYS A 138 -13.64 -23.92 -3.34
CA LYS A 138 -13.31 -23.97 -4.78
C LYS A 138 -11.81 -24.12 -5.01
N SER A 139 -10.97 -23.59 -4.13
CA SER A 139 -9.51 -23.64 -4.23
C SER A 139 -8.90 -24.72 -3.33
N LEU A 140 -9.42 -25.95 -3.34
CA LEU A 140 -8.88 -27.09 -2.57
C LEU A 140 -7.37 -27.38 -2.83
N SER A 141 -6.70 -26.67 -3.74
CA SER A 141 -5.25 -26.50 -3.70
C SER A 141 -4.82 -25.61 -2.53
N LEU A 142 -4.24 -26.21 -1.50
CA LEU A 142 -3.59 -25.55 -0.38
C LEU A 142 -2.81 -24.29 -0.79
N ARG A 143 -3.35 -23.14 -0.36
CA ARG A 143 -2.67 -21.92 0.14
C ARG A 143 -1.22 -21.76 -0.29
N SER A 144 -0.99 -21.32 -1.52
CA SER A 144 0.35 -20.93 -1.94
C SER A 144 0.27 -19.74 -2.88
N TYR A 145 0.53 -18.56 -2.32
CA TYR A 145 0.98 -17.43 -3.13
C TYR A 145 2.41 -17.77 -3.56
N LYS A 146 2.63 -17.91 -4.88
CA LYS A 146 3.88 -18.49 -5.41
C LYS A 146 5.11 -17.70 -5.00
N LYS A 147 4.97 -16.39 -4.84
CA LYS A 147 6.07 -15.46 -4.55
C LYS A 147 6.05 -14.99 -3.10
N TYR A 148 5.16 -15.49 -2.26
CA TYR A 148 5.04 -15.04 -0.87
C TYR A 148 6.04 -15.79 0.03
N ASP A 149 6.87 -15.04 0.73
CA ASP A 149 7.73 -15.51 1.79
C ASP A 149 7.00 -15.39 3.13
N TYR A 150 6.67 -16.53 3.73
CA TYR A 150 5.97 -16.57 5.03
C TYR A 150 6.85 -16.13 6.21
N ASN A 151 8.18 -16.22 6.10
CA ASN A 151 9.10 -15.76 7.15
C ASN A 151 9.20 -14.23 7.17
N GLU A 152 9.34 -13.63 5.99
CA GLU A 152 9.37 -12.17 5.82
C GLU A 152 7.97 -11.54 5.74
N GLN A 153 6.92 -12.36 5.63
CA GLN A 153 5.52 -11.95 5.52
C GLN A 153 5.28 -10.98 4.35
N ALA A 154 5.92 -11.26 3.21
CA ALA A 154 5.95 -10.37 2.05
C ALA A 154 6.19 -11.12 0.74
N PHE A 155 5.99 -10.45 -0.39
CA PHE A 155 6.23 -11.01 -1.72
C PHE A 155 7.67 -10.76 -2.15
N LYS A 156 8.41 -11.82 -2.50
CA LYS A 156 9.75 -11.74 -3.09
C LYS A 156 9.68 -11.13 -4.48
N ALA A 157 10.51 -10.12 -4.71
CA ALA A 157 10.64 -9.44 -5.98
C ALA A 157 12.11 -9.46 -6.41
N SER A 158 12.38 -9.81 -7.68
CA SER A 158 13.71 -9.60 -8.28
C SER A 158 14.02 -8.12 -8.43
N ASN A 159 12.99 -7.29 -8.64
CA ASN A 159 13.10 -5.84 -8.64
C ASN A 159 12.02 -5.21 -7.75
N ALA A 160 12.34 -5.06 -6.46
CA ALA A 160 11.37 -4.62 -5.46
C ALA A 160 10.77 -3.23 -5.75
N PHE A 161 11.57 -2.30 -6.27
CA PHE A 161 11.09 -0.96 -6.64
C PHE A 161 10.12 -1.02 -7.82
N ARG A 162 10.50 -1.68 -8.92
CA ARG A 162 9.64 -1.80 -10.10
C ARG A 162 8.33 -2.53 -9.77
N SER A 163 8.42 -3.63 -9.03
CA SER A 163 7.27 -4.42 -8.62
C SER A 163 6.31 -3.60 -7.76
N GLU A 164 6.81 -2.77 -6.85
CA GLU A 164 5.95 -1.87 -6.06
C GLU A 164 5.30 -0.76 -6.89
N GLN A 165 6.01 -0.16 -7.84
CA GLN A 165 5.45 0.84 -8.75
C GLN A 165 4.33 0.26 -9.63
N LEU A 166 4.47 -0.99 -10.10
CA LEU A 166 3.42 -1.69 -10.85
C LEU A 166 2.19 -1.93 -9.97
N VAL A 167 2.39 -2.40 -8.74
CA VAL A 167 1.31 -2.60 -7.78
C VAL A 167 0.60 -1.28 -7.46
N HIS A 168 1.35 -0.20 -7.24
CA HIS A 168 0.77 1.13 -6.99
C HIS A 168 -0.02 1.66 -8.18
N ALA A 169 0.47 1.48 -9.41
CA ALA A 169 -0.26 1.87 -10.61
C ALA A 169 -1.61 1.12 -10.70
N GLN A 170 -1.60 -0.19 -10.44
CA GLN A 170 -2.80 -1.00 -10.46
C GLN A 170 -3.79 -0.62 -9.34
N LEU A 171 -3.30 -0.44 -8.11
CA LEU A 171 -4.12 0.00 -6.98
C LEU A 171 -4.69 1.41 -7.20
N GLY A 172 -3.88 2.31 -7.76
CA GLY A 172 -4.29 3.67 -8.11
C GLY A 172 -5.42 3.67 -9.14
N SER A 173 -5.38 2.77 -10.12
CA SER A 173 -6.46 2.62 -11.10
C SER A 173 -7.74 2.04 -10.50
N LEU A 174 -7.65 1.17 -9.50
CA LEU A 174 -8.80 0.49 -8.90
C LEU A 174 -9.47 1.29 -7.78
N PHE A 175 -8.67 1.96 -6.95
CA PHE A 175 -9.11 2.55 -5.69
C PHE A 175 -8.75 4.04 -5.56
N GLY A 176 -8.09 4.62 -6.56
CA GLY A 176 -7.52 5.95 -6.46
C GLY A 176 -6.31 6.00 -5.53
N SER A 177 -5.93 7.20 -5.10
CA SER A 177 -4.85 7.39 -4.14
C SER A 177 -5.24 8.39 -3.06
N GLY A 178 -4.93 8.05 -1.82
CA GLY A 178 -5.21 8.84 -0.63
C GLY A 178 -3.94 9.44 -0.02
N ARG A 179 -4.15 10.51 0.73
CA ARG A 179 -3.15 11.14 1.60
C ARG A 179 -3.55 10.89 3.05
N LEU A 180 -2.61 10.47 3.88
CA LEU A 180 -2.79 10.30 5.32
C LEU A 180 -1.96 11.34 6.05
N TYR A 181 -2.62 12.13 6.88
CA TYR A 181 -1.98 13.09 7.77
C TYR A 181 -1.43 12.38 9.00
N CYS A 182 -0.20 12.71 9.36
CA CYS A 182 0.51 12.09 10.44
C CYS A 182 1.25 13.15 11.25
N ASP A 183 0.79 13.33 12.48
CA ASP A 183 1.39 14.26 13.43
C ASP A 183 2.86 13.93 13.71
N GLY A 184 3.22 12.64 13.80
CA GLY A 184 4.60 12.21 14.00
C GLY A 184 5.55 12.57 12.85
N CYS A 185 5.03 12.87 11.66
CA CYS A 185 5.82 13.23 10.47
C CYS A 185 5.76 14.72 10.11
N LYS A 186 5.18 15.59 10.95
CA LYS A 186 5.03 17.04 10.69
C LYS A 186 6.34 17.71 10.27
N THR A 187 7.43 17.40 10.96
CA THR A 187 8.75 18.04 10.76
C THR A 187 9.55 17.48 9.58
N ALA A 188 9.25 16.27 9.11
CA ALA A 188 10.10 15.57 8.15
C ALA A 188 9.53 15.53 6.72
N ASN A 189 8.20 15.47 6.55
CA ASN A 189 7.53 15.30 5.25
C ASN A 189 6.22 16.11 5.19
N SER A 190 6.22 17.34 5.70
CA SER A 190 5.02 18.18 5.86
C SER A 190 3.84 17.48 6.58
N GLY A 191 4.11 16.40 7.33
CA GLY A 191 3.09 15.58 7.97
C GLY A 191 2.22 14.73 7.03
N VAL A 192 2.56 14.56 5.75
CA VAL A 192 1.67 13.88 4.78
C VAL A 192 2.30 12.62 4.21
N HIS A 193 1.66 11.47 4.45
CA HIS A 193 1.96 10.22 3.79
C HIS A 193 1.10 10.08 2.54
N LYS A 194 1.73 9.87 1.40
CA LYS A 194 1.06 9.64 0.11
C LYS A 194 0.83 8.15 -0.11
N GLU A 195 0.01 7.82 -1.11
CA GLU A 195 -0.22 6.45 -1.61
C GLU A 195 -0.77 5.52 -0.52
N TRP A 196 -1.79 5.99 0.19
CA TRP A 196 -2.68 5.13 0.95
C TRP A 196 -3.89 4.79 0.07
N PHE A 197 -4.37 3.55 0.16
CA PHE A 197 -5.48 3.07 -0.65
C PHE A 197 -6.66 2.74 0.27
N LEU A 198 -7.81 3.34 -0.01
CA LEU A 198 -9.06 3.03 0.69
C LEU A 198 -9.71 1.82 0.00
N VAL A 199 -9.64 0.67 0.65
CA VAL A 199 -9.97 -0.61 0.05
C VAL A 199 -11.18 -1.23 0.75
N PRO A 200 -12.20 -1.72 0.01
CA PRO A 200 -13.23 -2.55 0.60
C PRO A 200 -12.62 -3.80 1.22
N ARG A 201 -12.98 -4.14 2.47
CA ARG A 201 -12.38 -5.26 3.20
C ARG A 201 -12.44 -6.59 2.45
N LYS A 202 -13.52 -6.82 1.70
CA LYS A 202 -13.72 -8.01 0.84
C LYS A 202 -12.68 -8.14 -0.28
N ASP A 203 -12.06 -7.04 -0.72
CA ASP A 203 -11.15 -7.03 -1.87
C ASP A 203 -9.68 -7.23 -1.45
N VAL A 204 -9.36 -7.22 -0.16
CA VAL A 204 -7.98 -7.38 0.34
C VAL A 204 -7.36 -8.69 -0.10
N ARG A 205 -8.12 -9.78 -0.15
CA ARG A 205 -7.65 -11.07 -0.69
C ARG A 205 -7.29 -10.97 -2.17
N ASN A 206 -8.13 -10.31 -2.96
CA ASN A 206 -7.88 -10.12 -4.39
C ASN A 206 -6.65 -9.25 -4.63
N ILE A 207 -6.38 -8.28 -3.75
CA ILE A 207 -5.15 -7.49 -3.79
C ILE A 207 -3.92 -8.37 -3.55
N MET A 208 -3.94 -9.28 -2.58
CA MET A 208 -2.80 -10.20 -2.37
C MET A 208 -2.56 -11.10 -3.59
N ARG A 209 -3.62 -11.64 -4.20
CA ARG A 209 -3.53 -12.43 -5.45
C ARG A 209 -3.01 -11.60 -6.62
N MET A 210 -3.41 -10.33 -6.69
CA MET A 210 -2.93 -9.39 -7.71
C MET A 210 -1.43 -9.09 -7.54
N ILE A 211 -0.98 -8.87 -6.31
CA ILE A 211 0.45 -8.62 -6.02
C ILE A 211 1.28 -9.86 -6.38
N ASP A 212 0.86 -11.06 -6.00
CA ASP A 212 1.54 -12.30 -6.36
C ASP A 212 1.75 -12.46 -7.88
N ARG A 213 0.77 -12.00 -8.67
CA ARG A 213 0.87 -12.00 -10.14
C ARG A 213 1.81 -10.91 -10.66
N LEU A 214 1.72 -9.70 -10.14
CA LEU A 214 2.44 -8.52 -10.65
C LEU A 214 3.91 -8.44 -10.22
N VAL A 215 4.25 -9.00 -9.06
CA VAL A 215 5.63 -8.91 -8.55
C VAL A 215 6.54 -9.77 -9.41
N GLU A 216 7.54 -9.17 -10.04
CA GLU A 216 8.64 -9.85 -10.74
C GLU A 216 9.89 -9.87 -9.87
#